data_AF-A0A5A9ZBG9-F1
#
_entry.id   AF-A0A5A9ZBG9-F1
#
_cell.length_a   1.000
_cell.length_b   1.000
_cell.length_c   1.000
_cell.angle_alpha   90.00
_cell.angle_beta   90.00
_cell.angle_gamma   90.00
#
_symmetry.space_group_name_H-M   'P 1'
#
loop_
_entity.id
_entity.type
_entity.pdbx_description
1 polymer ?
#
loop_
_entity_poly.entity_id
_entity_poly.type
_entity_poly.pdbx_seq_one_letter_code
_entity_poly.pdbx_strand_id
1 'polypeptide(L)' 'MTIRKLTLDDLLDQLEQARQIAIDDRKPSAMIQATATMAKLIGLDKPVLKDVYADNKPVVFNITGISANDASQAYKNIMG' A
#
# COMPACT_ATOMS: atom_id res chain seq x y z
N MET A 1 -22.41 21.10 13.55
CA MET A 1 -22.06 19.87 12.81
C MET A 1 -20.68 19.44 13.25
N THR A 2 -20.60 18.53 14.23
CA THR A 2 -19.34 18.14 14.85
C THR A 2 -18.70 17.06 13.98
N ILE A 3 -17.54 17.35 13.39
CA ILE A 3 -16.76 16.36 12.65
C ILE A 3 -16.20 15.38 13.69
N ARG A 4 -16.82 14.20 13.84
CA ARG A 4 -16.27 13.11 14.64
C ARG A 4 -14.97 12.67 13.97
N LYS A 5 -13.86 12.64 14.70
CA LYS A 5 -12.65 11.96 14.24
C LYS A 5 -12.96 10.47 14.24
N LEU A 6 -13.15 9.90 13.06
CA LEU A 6 -13.35 8.47 12.86
C LEU A 6 -12.09 7.75 13.35
N THR A 7 -12.24 6.88 14.35
CA THR A 7 -11.12 6.08 14.87
C THR A 7 -11.00 4.77 14.09
N LEU A 8 -9.86 4.08 14.25
CA LEU A 8 -9.68 2.74 13.69
C LEU A 8 -10.72 1.76 14.24
N ASP A 9 -11.06 1.87 15.53
CA ASP A 9 -12.06 1.02 16.18
C ASP A 9 -13.47 1.27 15.61
N ASP A 10 -13.82 2.54 15.37
CA ASP A 10 -15.10 2.90 14.73
C ASP A 10 -15.22 2.28 13.32
N LEU A 11 -14.11 2.23 12.56
CA LEU A 11 -14.07 1.60 11.23
C LEU A 11 -14.21 0.08 11.30
N LEU A 12 -13.53 -0.55 12.26
CA LEU A 12 -13.60 -2.01 12.45
C LEU A 12 -15.01 -2.45 12.88
N ASP A 13 -15.65 -1.67 13.74
CA ASP A 13 -17.02 -1.95 14.19
C ASP A 13 -18.04 -1.83 13.03
N GLN A 14 -17.90 -0.80 12.19
CA GLN A 14 -18.73 -0.66 10.99
C GLN A 14 -18.52 -1.80 9.98
N LEU A 15 -17.27 -2.25 9.81
CA LEU A 15 -16.93 -3.38 8.94
C LEU A 15 -17.52 -4.70 9.47
N GLU A 16 -17.54 -4.90 10.79
CA GLU A 16 -18.12 -6.10 11.40
C GLU A 16 -19.65 -6.11 11.27
N GLN A 17 -20.29 -4.96 11.44
CA GLN A 17 -21.72 -4.81 11.16
C GLN A 17 -22.03 -5.11 9.69
N ALA A 18 -21.24 -4.58 8.75
CA ALA A 18 -21.39 -4.87 7.32
C ALA A 18 -21.18 -6.37 7.01
N ARG A 19 -20.25 -7.03 7.71
CA ARG A 19 -20.02 -8.48 7.59
C ARG A 19 -21.22 -9.28 8.08
N GLN A 20 -21.85 -8.91 9.20
CA GLN A 20 -23.06 -9.58 9.69
C GLN A 20 -24.24 -9.42 8.72
N ILE A 21 -24.46 -8.22 8.20
CA ILE A 21 -25.49 -7.99 7.17
C ILE A 21 -25.23 -8.86 5.94
N ALA A 22 -23.96 -8.99 5.52
CA ALA A 22 -23.59 -9.84 4.39
C ALA A 22 -23.80 -11.34 4.67
N ILE A 23 -23.66 -11.80 5.92
CA ILE A 23 -23.99 -13.16 6.34
C ILE A 23 -25.50 -13.39 6.22
N ASP A 24 -26.30 -12.47 6.76
CA ASP A 24 -27.77 -12.55 6.76
C ASP A 24 -28.30 -12.55 5.31
N ASP A 25 -27.74 -11.72 4.45
CA ASP A 25 -28.05 -11.63 3.03
C ASP A 25 -27.49 -12.79 2.18
N ARG A 26 -26.71 -13.70 2.78
CA ARG A 26 -25.97 -14.77 2.09
C ARG A 26 -25.13 -14.26 0.92
N LYS A 27 -24.42 -13.14 1.12
CA LYS A 27 -23.48 -12.52 0.16
C LYS A 27 -22.03 -12.83 0.55
N PRO A 28 -21.51 -14.01 0.17
CA PRO A 28 -20.16 -14.44 0.58
C PRO A 28 -19.05 -13.51 0.05
N SER A 29 -19.25 -12.88 -1.11
CA SER A 29 -18.28 -11.93 -1.66
C SER A 29 -18.12 -10.68 -0.80
N ALA A 30 -19.22 -10.14 -0.28
CA ALA A 30 -19.21 -8.98 0.62
C ALA A 30 -18.58 -9.35 1.98
N MET A 31 -18.86 -10.55 2.48
CA MET A 31 -18.21 -11.06 3.70
C MET A 31 -16.69 -11.17 3.54
N ILE A 32 -16.21 -11.75 2.43
CA ILE A 32 -14.77 -11.88 2.13
C ILE A 32 -14.13 -10.50 2.02
N GLN A 33 -14.78 -9.55 1.34
CA GLN A 33 -14.26 -8.19 1.23
C GLN A 33 -14.12 -7.52 2.59
N ALA A 34 -15.13 -7.62 3.45
CA ALA A 34 -15.09 -7.06 4.81
C ALA A 34 -13.95 -7.65 5.63
N THR A 35 -13.80 -8.98 5.63
CA THR A 35 -12.71 -9.67 6.32
C THR A 35 -11.33 -9.27 5.78
N ALA A 36 -11.17 -9.16 4.46
CA ALA A 36 -9.92 -8.73 3.86
C ALA A 36 -9.58 -7.27 4.18
N THR A 37 -10.58 -6.39 4.23
CA THR A 37 -10.37 -4.99 4.64
C THR A 37 -9.96 -4.89 6.10
N MET A 38 -10.61 -5.64 6.99
CA MET A 38 -10.17 -5.74 8.39
C MET A 38 -8.72 -6.21 8.50
N ALA A 39 -8.34 -7.27 7.78
CA ALA A 39 -6.98 -7.80 7.77
C ALA A 39 -5.94 -6.77 7.30
N LYS A 40 -6.28 -5.93 6.32
CA LYS A 40 -5.43 -4.82 5.87
C LYS A 40 -5.30 -3.74 6.95
N LEU A 41 -6.41 -3.36 7.59
CA LEU A 41 -6.45 -2.30 8.61
C LEU A 41 -5.67 -2.66 9.89
N ILE A 42 -5.77 -3.92 10.35
CA ILE A 42 -5.03 -4.42 11.52
C ILE A 42 -3.58 -4.77 11.18
N GLY A 43 -3.19 -4.69 9.91
CA GLY A 43 -1.83 -4.96 9.45
C GLY A 43 -1.46 -6.43 9.34
N LEU A 44 -2.45 -7.33 9.32
CA LEU A 44 -2.28 -8.77 9.04
C LEU A 44 -1.92 -9.00 7.57
N ASP A 45 -2.42 -8.17 6.66
CA ASP A 45 -2.10 -8.17 5.23
C ASP A 45 -1.02 -7.12 4.88
N LYS A 46 0.02 -7.01 5.72
CA LYS A 46 1.20 -6.22 5.37
C LYS A 46 2.11 -7.05 4.46
N PRO A 47 2.64 -6.49 3.36
CA PRO A 47 3.73 -7.14 2.66
C PRO A 47 4.87 -7.33 3.66
N VAL A 48 5.41 -8.55 3.75
CA VAL A 48 6.66 -8.79 4.47
C VAL A 48 7.72 -7.97 3.75
N LEU A 49 8.04 -6.79 4.28
CA LEU A 49 9.19 -6.03 3.83
C LEU A 49 10.40 -6.89 4.17
N LYS A 50 10.92 -7.61 3.17
CA LYS A 50 12.05 -8.56 3.31
C LYS A 50 13.37 -7.86 3.63
N ASP A 51 13.35 -6.57 3.95
CA ASP A 51 14.52 -5.82 4.39
C ASP A 51 14.18 -5.13 5.72
N VAL A 52 14.40 -5.86 6.81
CA VAL A 52 14.28 -5.40 8.21
C VAL A 52 15.20 -4.21 8.53
N TYR A 53 16.01 -3.78 7.56
CA TYR A 53 16.92 -2.64 7.63
C TYR A 53 16.58 -1.51 6.64
N ALA A 54 15.44 -1.57 5.94
CA ALA A 54 15.05 -0.52 4.98
C ALA A 54 14.85 0.85 5.65
N ASP A 55 14.30 0.88 6.87
CA ASP A 55 14.00 2.14 7.58
C ASP A 55 15.26 2.87 8.08
N ASN A 56 16.39 2.15 8.20
CA ASN A 56 17.66 2.68 8.72
C ASN A 56 18.72 2.92 7.64
N LYS A 57 18.39 2.69 6.37
CA LYS A 57 19.29 3.01 5.25
C LYS A 57 18.94 4.40 4.74
N PRO A 58 19.87 5.38 4.78
CA PRO A 58 19.63 6.65 4.13
C PRO A 58 19.33 6.40 2.65
N VAL A 59 18.30 7.06 2.12
CA VAL A 59 18.03 7.04 0.68
C VAL A 59 19.21 7.72 -0.01
N VAL A 60 20.05 6.95 -0.71
CA VAL A 60 21.21 7.46 -1.45
C VAL A 60 20.79 7.69 -2.90
N PHE A 61 20.64 8.96 -3.30
CA PHE A 61 20.55 9.35 -4.71
C PHE A 61 21.96 9.48 -5.27
N ASN A 62 22.41 8.51 -6.07
CA ASN A 62 23.70 8.60 -6.75
C ASN A 62 23.56 9.45 -8.02
N ILE A 63 23.83 10.75 -7.91
CA ILE A 63 23.84 11.67 -9.06
C ILE A 63 25.22 11.57 -9.72
N THR A 64 25.37 10.63 -10.66
CA THR A 64 26.57 10.56 -11.51
C THR A 64 26.43 11.55 -12.66
N GLY A 65 27.28 12.58 -12.69
CA GLY A 65 27.47 13.38 -13.89
C GLY A 65 28.10 12.51 -14.99
N ILE A 66 27.44 12.40 -16.14
CA ILE A 66 28.02 11.74 -17.31
C ILE A 66 28.84 12.76 -18.10
N SER A 67 29.96 12.33 -18.69
CA SER A 67 30.71 13.20 -19.59
C SER A 67 29.90 13.47 -20.87
N ALA A 68 30.15 14.59 -21.54
CA ALA A 68 29.45 14.93 -22.78
C ALA A 68 29.64 13.86 -23.88
N ASN A 69 30.79 13.18 -23.88
CA ASN A 69 31.08 12.13 -24.84
C ASN A 69 30.27 10.85 -24.55
N ASP A 70 30.14 10.48 -23.27
CA ASP A 70 29.37 9.30 -22.85
C ASP A 70 27.87 9.52 -23.09
N ALA A 71 27.39 10.75 -22.86
CA ALA A 71 26.03 11.15 -23.21
C ALA A 71 25.78 11.00 -24.72
N SER A 72 26.68 11.53 -25.56
CA SER A 72 26.56 11.45 -27.02
C SER A 72 26.51 10.01 -27.54
N GLN A 73 27.33 9.11 -26.97
CA GLN A 73 27.31 7.70 -27.34
C GLN A 73 26.02 7.00 -26.91
N ALA A 74 25.52 7.26 -25.70
CA ALA A 74 24.25 6.73 -25.24
C ALA A 74 23.09 7.16 -26.15
N TYR A 75 23.04 8.43 -26.56
CA TYR A 75 22.02 8.92 -27.50
C TYR A 75 22.12 8.24 -28.87
N LYS A 76 23.33 8.05 -29.40
CA LYS A 76 23.52 7.35 -30.69
C LYS A 76 23.05 5.89 -30.64
N ASN A 77 23.23 5.21 -29.51
CA ASN A 77 22.82 3.81 -29.35
C ASN A 77 21.30 3.64 -29.15
N ILE A 78 20.59 4.72 -28.82
CA ILE A 78 19.12 4.72 -28.61
C ILE A 78 18.39 5.23 -29.87
N MET A 79 19.02 6.14 -30.62
CA MET A 79 18.43 6.80 -31.79
C MET A 79 18.97 6.30 -33.13
N GLY A 80 19.93 5.35 -33.12
CA GLY A 80 20.40 4.60 -34.27
C GLY A 80 19.80 3.20 -34.29
#